data_AF-A0A4Y2MKX9-F1
#
_entry.id   AF-A0A4Y2MKX9-F1
#
_cell.length_a   1.000
_cell.length_b   1.000
_cell.length_c   1.000
_cell.angle_alpha   90.00
_cell.angle_beta   90.00
_cell.angle_gamma   90.00
#
_symmetry.space_group_name_H-M   'P 1'
#
loop_
_entity.id
_entity.type
_entity.pdbx_description
1 polymer ?
#
loop_
_entity_poly.entity_id
_entity_poly.type
_entity_poly.pdbx_seq_one_letter_code
_entity_poly.pdbx_strand_id
1 'polypeptide(L)'
;MSMNYNTASVSEVEDGTTKESLYSEVSKLRLKDAVIYYQGLLAQNNLISSEPSASISHEAMLMGEEIFQNTLAVLPEKNYCE
;
A
#
# COMPACT_ATOMS: atom_id res chain seq x y z
N MET A 1 20.68 35.00 -8.90
CA MET A 1 21.09 33.73 -9.52
C MET A 1 19.83 33.03 -10.01
N SER A 2 19.63 32.93 -11.33
CA SER A 2 18.44 32.31 -11.91
C SER A 2 18.65 30.80 -11.96
N MET A 3 17.86 30.02 -11.22
CA MET A 3 17.92 28.57 -11.24
C MET A 3 17.32 28.07 -12.56
N ASN A 4 18.20 27.60 -13.44
CA ASN A 4 17.84 26.79 -14.60
C ASN A 4 17.37 25.43 -14.10
N TYR A 5 16.05 25.21 -14.07
CA TYR A 5 15.48 23.86 -13.95
C TYR A 5 15.52 23.24 -15.34
N ASN A 6 16.62 22.53 -15.62
CA ASN A 6 16.64 21.59 -16.73
C ASN A 6 15.72 20.41 -16.32
N THR A 7 14.41 20.58 -16.51
CA THR A 7 13.46 19.48 -16.38
C THR A 7 13.77 18.50 -17.49
N ALA A 8 14.44 17.41 -17.15
CA ALA A 8 14.66 16.30 -18.07
C ALA A 8 13.28 15.77 -18.48
N SER A 9 12.84 16.11 -19.69
CA SER A 9 11.62 15.58 -20.27
C SER A 9 11.85 14.12 -20.65
N VAL A 10 11.24 13.21 -19.89
CA VAL A 10 11.16 11.79 -20.26
C VAL A 10 10.18 11.71 -21.43
N SER A 11 10.69 11.34 -22.60
CA SER A 11 9.87 11.06 -23.77
C SER A 11 9.09 9.78 -23.51
N GLU A 12 7.78 9.89 -23.34
CA GLU A 12 6.87 8.74 -23.36
C GLU A 12 6.88 8.17 -24.78
N VAL A 13 7.77 7.21 -25.02
CA VAL A 13 7.65 6.34 -26.19
C VAL A 13 6.46 5.42 -25.91
N GLU A 14 5.30 5.76 -26.49
CA GLU A 14 4.19 4.82 -26.66
C GLU A 14 4.68 3.66 -27.53
N ASP A 15 5.34 2.68 -26.92
CA ASP A 15 5.50 1.38 -27.55
C ASP A 15 4.24 0.58 -27.25
N GLY A 16 3.44 0.38 -28.30
CA GLY A 16 2.20 -0.35 -28.29
C GLY A 16 2.42 -1.83 -28.07
N THR A 17 2.83 -2.23 -26.87
CA THR A 17 2.68 -3.61 -26.41
C THR A 17 2.55 -3.63 -24.90
N THR A 18 1.43 -4.20 -24.42
CA THR A 18 1.09 -4.48 -23.02
C THR A 18 1.00 -3.26 -22.11
N LYS A 19 -0.24 -2.82 -21.85
CA LYS A 19 -0.61 -2.11 -20.62
C LYS A 19 0.10 -2.81 -19.46
N GLU A 20 1.13 -2.17 -18.88
CA GLU A 20 1.79 -2.68 -17.68
C GLU A 20 0.69 -2.90 -16.65
N SER A 21 0.30 -4.16 -16.47
CA SER A 21 -0.71 -4.52 -15.51
C SER A 21 -0.21 -4.05 -14.15
N LEU A 22 -1.07 -3.35 -13.40
CA LEU A 22 -0.83 -3.03 -11.98
C LEU A 22 -0.46 -4.29 -11.16
N TYR A 23 -0.73 -5.48 -11.70
CA TYR A 23 -0.45 -6.80 -11.14
C TYR A 23 0.75 -7.56 -11.74
N SER A 24 1.59 -6.91 -12.56
CA SER A 24 2.85 -7.51 -13.03
C SER A 24 3.80 -7.82 -11.85
N GLU A 25 4.62 -8.86 -11.97
CA GLU A 25 5.63 -9.19 -10.95
C GLU A 25 6.61 -8.04 -10.71
N VAL A 26 6.94 -7.28 -11.76
CA VAL A 26 7.77 -6.06 -11.65
C VAL A 26 7.03 -4.99 -10.84
N SER A 27 5.72 -4.83 -11.04
CA SER A 27 4.89 -3.88 -10.28
C SER A 27 4.81 -4.27 -8.80
N LYS A 28 4.69 -5.56 -8.48
CA LYS A 28 4.71 -6.06 -7.09
C LYS A 28 6.07 -5.83 -6.42
N LEU A 29 7.17 -6.09 -7.13
CA LEU A 29 8.52 -5.81 -6.63
C LEU A 29 8.71 -4.32 -6.35
N ARG A 30 8.33 -3.45 -7.28
CA ARG A 30 8.37 -1.99 -7.11
C ARG A 30 7.49 -1.53 -5.94
N LEU A 31 6.31 -2.12 -5.76
CA LEU A 31 5.44 -1.81 -4.61
C LEU A 31 6.09 -2.22 -3.29
N LYS A 32 6.69 -3.41 -3.23
CA LYS A 32 7.41 -3.88 -2.04
C LYS A 32 8.57 -2.95 -1.69
N ASP A 33 9.36 -2.54 -2.67
CA ASP A 33 10.47 -1.62 -2.46
C ASP A 33 9.98 -0.25 -1.96
N ALA A 34 8.88 0.26 -2.53
CA ALA A 34 8.25 1.50 -2.08
C ALA A 34 7.74 1.39 -0.63
N VAL A 35 7.07 0.30 -0.27
CA VAL A 35 6.60 0.06 1.11
C VAL A 35 7.76 0.05 2.10
N ILE A 36 8.86 -0.64 1.77
CA ILE A 36 10.06 -0.70 2.63
C ILE A 36 10.67 0.70 2.79
N TYR A 37 10.81 1.44 1.69
CA TYR A 37 11.36 2.80 1.69
C TYR A 37 10.55 3.75 2.58
N TYR A 38 9.22 3.77 2.42
CA TYR A 38 8.35 4.62 3.22
C TYR A 38 8.30 4.19 4.68
N GLN A 39 8.33 2.88 4.97
CA GLN A 39 8.39 2.41 6.34
C GLN A 39 9.69 2.87 7.04
N GLY A 40 10.82 2.80 6.34
CA GLY A 40 12.10 3.34 6.84
C GLY A 40 12.03 4.84 7.09
N LEU A 41 11.45 5.62 6.16
CA LEU A 41 11.26 7.06 6.34
C LEU A 41 10.37 7.40 7.54
N LEU A 42 9.23 6.73 7.67
CA LEU A 42 8.31 6.97 8.78
C LEU A 42 8.96 6.64 10.13
N ALA A 43 9.74 5.55 10.20
CA ALA A 43 10.47 5.18 11.40
C ALA A 43 11.55 6.21 11.75
N GLN A 44 12.34 6.68 10.77
CA GLN A 44 13.36 7.72 10.97
C GLN A 44 12.78 9.05 11.47
N ASN A 45 11.55 9.37 11.06
CA ASN A 45 10.86 10.58 11.48
C ASN A 45 10.06 10.40 12.79
N ASN A 46 10.22 9.27 13.48
CA ASN A 46 9.48 8.93 14.70
C ASN A 46 7.94 8.98 14.53
N LEU A 47 7.45 8.77 13.30
CA LEU A 47 6.02 8.78 12.98
C LEU A 47 5.37 7.39 13.19
N ILE A 48 6.20 6.35 13.19
CA ILE A 48 5.81 4.99 13.57
C ILE A 48 6.84 4.47 14.57
N SER A 49 6.38 3.78 15.61
CA SER A 49 7.28 3.07 16.52
C SER A 49 7.71 1.75 15.89
N SER A 50 8.99 1.43 16.01
CA SER A 50 9.50 0.08 15.76
C SER A 50 9.31 -0.85 16.95
N GLU A 51 8.94 -0.30 18.12
CA GLU A 51 8.54 -1.09 19.26
C GLU A 51 7.26 -1.84 18.90
N PRO A 52 7.17 -3.15 19.25
CA PRO A 52 5.94 -3.87 19.09
C PRO A 52 4.85 -3.08 19.81
N SER A 53 3.80 -2.70 19.09
CA SER A 53 2.61 -2.13 19.69
C SER A 53 2.20 -3.03 20.84
N ALA A 54 1.87 -2.44 22.00
CA ALA A 54 1.26 -3.20 23.09
C ALA A 54 0.19 -4.11 22.50
N SER A 55 0.27 -5.40 22.82
CA SER A 55 -0.64 -6.43 22.30
C SER A 55 -2.05 -5.87 22.28
N ILE A 56 -2.73 -5.99 21.15
CA ILE A 56 -4.15 -5.65 21.09
C ILE A 56 -4.84 -6.35 22.25
N SER A 57 -5.64 -5.61 23.02
CA SER A 57 -6.34 -6.23 24.13
C SER A 57 -7.29 -7.28 23.59
N HIS A 58 -7.54 -8.33 24.36
CA HIS A 58 -8.52 -9.35 24.01
C HIS A 58 -9.89 -8.72 23.69
N GLU A 59 -10.26 -7.68 24.43
CA GLU A 59 -11.48 -6.89 24.19
C GLU A 59 -11.48 -6.20 22.82
N ALA A 60 -10.39 -5.51 22.47
CA ALA A 60 -10.29 -4.84 21.17
C ALA A 60 -10.29 -5.82 20.00
N MET A 61 -9.74 -7.02 20.19
CA MET A 61 -9.82 -8.11 19.22
C MET A 61 -11.26 -8.59 19.02
N LEU A 62 -12.00 -8.82 20.11
CA LEU A 62 -13.41 -9.25 20.03
C LEU A 62 -14.30 -8.20 19.37
N MET A 63 -14.11 -6.91 19.69
CA MET A 63 -14.83 -5.83 19.01
C MET A 63 -14.51 -5.79 17.52
N GLY A 64 -13.25 -6.00 17.14
CA GLY A 64 -12.85 -6.08 15.73
C GLY A 64 -13.52 -7.23 14.98
N GLU A 65 -13.61 -8.41 15.61
CA GLU A 65 -14.28 -9.59 15.05
C GLU A 65 -15.79 -9.36 14.89
N GLU A 66 -16.45 -8.79 15.89
CA GLU A 66 -17.88 -8.47 15.80
C GLU A 66 -18.18 -7.49 14.66
N ILE A 67 -17.37 -6.43 14.51
CA ILE A 67 -17.51 -5.46 13.42
C ILE A 67 -17.30 -6.15 12.06
N PHE A 68 -16.30 -7.02 11.94
CA PHE A 68 -16.03 -7.76 10.72
C PHE A 68 -17.19 -8.67 10.32
N GLN A 69 -17.72 -9.46 11.26
CA GLN A 69 -18.85 -10.35 11.00
C GLN A 69 -20.13 -9.58 10.67
N ASN A 70 -20.42 -8.49 11.40
CA ASN A 70 -21.56 -7.63 11.10
C ASN A 70 -21.45 -6.99 9.71
N THR A 71 -20.23 -6.61 9.29
CA THR A 71 -19.99 -6.06 7.96
C THR A 71 -20.19 -7.12 6.89
N LEU A 72 -19.69 -8.34 7.10
CA LEU A 72 -19.92 -9.47 6.19
C LEU A 72 -21.41 -9.81 6.04
N ALA A 73 -22.18 -9.77 7.13
CA ALA A 73 -23.60 -10.07 7.10
C ALA A 73 -24.43 -9.03 6.31
N VAL A 74 -23.93 -7.80 6.19
CA VAL A 74 -24.60 -6.70 5.46
C VAL A 74 -24.10 -6.59 4.02
N LEU A 75 -22.89 -7.06 3.73
CA LEU A 75 -22.40 -7.11 2.36
C LEU A 75 -23.14 -8.21 1.60
N PRO A 76 -23.81 -7.90 0.48
CA PRO A 76 -24.38 -8.94 -0.37
C PRO A 76 -23.22 -9.85 -0.80
N GLU A 77 -23.38 -11.16 -0.66
CA GLU A 77 -22.47 -12.18 -1.19
C GLU A 77 -22.21 -11.90 -2.68
N LYS A 78 -21.22 -11.06 -2.99
CA LYS A 78 -20.54 -11.15 -4.26
C LYS A 78 -19.60 -12.31 -4.07
N ASN A 79 -19.97 -13.44 -4.66
CA ASN A 79 -19.13 -14.61 -4.85
C ASN A 79 -17.70 -14.18 -5.22
N TYR A 80 -16.81 -14.09 -4.22
CA TYR A 80 -15.38 -13.98 -4.42
C TYR A 80 -14.79 -15.37 -4.26
N CYS A 81 -15.25 -16.31 -5.09
CA CYS A 81 -14.61 -17.58 -5.38
C CYS A 81 -15.08 -18.02 -6.77
N GLU A 82 -14.41 -17.50 -7.80
CA GLU A 82 -13.94 -18.26 -8.96
C GLU A 82 -12.49 -17.85 -9.24
#